data_AF-A0A1C5V3V7-F1
#
_entry.id   AF-A0A1C5V3V7-F1
#
_cell.length_a   1.000
_cell.length_b   1.000
_cell.length_c   1.000
_cell.angle_alpha   90.00
_cell.angle_beta   90.00
_cell.angle_gamma   90.00
#
_symmetry.space_group_name_H-M   'P 1'
#
loop_
_entity.id
_entity.type
_entity.pdbx_description
1 polymer ?
#
loop_
_entity_poly.entity_id
_entity_poly.type
_entity_poly.pdbx_seq_one_letter_code
_entity_poly.pdbx_strand_id
1 'polypeptide(L)'
;MRNWMDLNGDGEIDSSEMMFAGEMLCTSREEHEALFGDAGDFEDDAKDDFEIDAMAAGLDVDELERMNPDDRTEALEEAGLDPDDYDFD
;
A
#
# COMPACT_ATOMS: atom_id res chain seq x y z
N MET A 1 -7.21 -25.64 -20.35
CA MET A 1 -7.30 -24.43 -19.51
C MET A 1 -6.30 -24.64 -18.39
N ARG A 2 -5.38 -23.71 -18.16
CA ARG A 2 -4.47 -23.80 -17.02
C ARG A 2 -5.29 -23.57 -15.76
N ASN A 3 -5.09 -24.40 -14.73
CA ASN A 3 -5.62 -24.07 -13.42
C ASN A 3 -4.90 -22.81 -12.94
N TRP A 4 -5.66 -21.81 -12.50
CA TRP A 4 -5.07 -20.56 -12.03
C TRP A 4 -4.36 -20.72 -10.67
N MET A 5 -4.71 -21.78 -9.94
CA MET A 5 -4.11 -22.19 -8.68
C MET A 5 -2.90 -23.13 -8.85
N ASP A 6 -2.67 -23.65 -10.06
CA ASP A 6 -1.52 -24.51 -10.37
C ASP A 6 -0.41 -23.62 -10.93
N LEU A 7 0.36 -23.02 -10.02
CA LEU A 7 1.39 -22.02 -10.30
C LEU A 7 2.61 -22.66 -10.96
N ASN A 8 2.93 -23.89 -10.57
CA ASN A 8 4.10 -24.62 -11.08
C ASN A 8 3.79 -25.46 -12.35
N GLY A 9 2.50 -25.69 -12.66
CA GLY A 9 2.05 -26.42 -13.83
C GLY A 9 2.18 -27.94 -13.74
N ASP A 10 2.32 -28.49 -12.54
CA ASP A 10 2.41 -29.93 -12.30
C ASP A 10 1.04 -30.64 -12.31
N GLY A 11 -0.03 -29.85 -12.29
CA GLY A 11 -1.41 -30.33 -12.37
C GLY A 11 -1.98 -30.79 -11.02
N GLU A 12 -1.23 -30.66 -9.93
CA GLU A 12 -1.71 -30.79 -8.56
C GLU A 12 -1.93 -29.39 -7.94
N ILE A 13 -2.51 -29.32 -6.75
CA ILE A 13 -2.54 -28.07 -5.98
C ILE A 13 -1.85 -28.36 -4.66
N ASP A 14 -0.62 -27.88 -4.53
CA ASP A 14 0.18 -28.06 -3.33
C ASP A 14 -0.33 -27.17 -2.18
N SER A 15 0.08 -27.50 -0.95
CA SER A 15 -0.26 -26.68 0.24
C SER A 15 0.26 -25.24 0.11
N SER A 16 1.40 -25.04 -0.57
CA SER A 16 1.93 -23.71 -0.86
C SER A 16 1.08 -22.94 -1.86
N GLU A 17 0.53 -23.62 -2.87
CA GLU A 17 -0.35 -23.02 -3.86
C GLU A 17 -1.73 -22.70 -3.27
N MET A 18 -2.24 -23.53 -2.36
CA MET A 18 -3.43 -23.23 -1.57
C MET A 18 -3.24 -22.01 -0.68
N MET A 19 -2.07 -21.86 -0.06
CA MET A 19 -1.75 -20.71 0.79
C MET A 19 -1.77 -19.42 -0.05
N PHE A 20 -1.10 -19.42 -1.20
CA PHE A 20 -1.03 -18.27 -2.09
C PHE A 20 -2.39 -17.89 -2.68
N ALA A 21 -3.21 -18.89 -3.07
CA ALA A 21 -4.58 -18.64 -3.50
C ALA A 21 -5.46 -18.10 -2.37
N GLY A 22 -5.21 -18.53 -1.12
CA GLY A 22 -5.91 -18.03 0.07
C GLY A 22 -5.54 -16.58 0.38
N GLU A 23 -4.27 -16.23 0.24
CA GLU A 23 -3.77 -14.84 0.35
C GLU A 23 -4.47 -13.94 -0.67
N MET A 24 -4.51 -14.34 -1.94
CA MET A 24 -5.13 -13.58 -3.04
C MET A 24 -6.66 -13.41 -2.88
N LEU A 25 -7.32 -14.27 -2.11
CA LEU A 25 -8.75 -14.21 -1.84
C LEU A 25 -9.08 -13.39 -0.58
N CYS A 26 -8.10 -13.06 0.26
CA CYS A 26 -8.32 -12.19 1.40
C CYS A 26 -8.58 -10.76 0.93
N THR A 27 -9.75 -10.23 1.28
CA THR A 27 -10.15 -8.86 0.90
C THR A 27 -9.95 -7.84 2.01
N SER A 28 -9.50 -8.27 3.18
CA SER A 28 -9.46 -7.44 4.39
C SER A 28 -8.28 -7.84 5.27
N ARG A 29 -7.61 -6.83 5.85
CA ARG A 29 -6.54 -7.01 6.83
C ARG A 29 -6.92 -7.95 7.98
N GLU A 30 -8.08 -7.73 8.58
CA GLU A 30 -8.53 -8.46 9.78
C GLU A 30 -8.69 -9.98 9.52
N GLU A 31 -9.13 -10.36 8.31
CA GLU A 31 -9.21 -11.76 7.89
C GLU A 31 -7.81 -12.34 7.60
N HIS A 32 -6.91 -11.53 7.01
CA HIS A 32 -5.54 -11.93 6.74
C HIS A 32 -4.74 -12.16 8.04
N GLU A 33 -4.85 -11.24 9.00
CA GLU A 33 -4.23 -11.37 10.33
C GLU A 33 -4.78 -12.61 11.07
N ALA A 34 -6.08 -12.88 10.98
CA ALA A 34 -6.69 -14.04 11.63
C ALA A 34 -6.26 -15.38 10.99
N LEU A 35 -6.04 -15.42 9.68
CA LEU A 35 -5.69 -16.64 8.93
C LEU A 35 -4.19 -16.89 8.83
N PHE A 36 -3.38 -15.84 8.71
CA PHE A 36 -1.93 -15.91 8.44
C PHE A 36 -1.06 -15.34 9.55
N GLY A 37 -1.64 -14.58 10.50
CA GLY A 37 -0.91 -14.02 11.64
C GLY A 37 -0.09 -12.76 11.34
N ASP A 38 -0.31 -12.16 10.17
CA ASP A 38 0.35 -10.98 9.64
C ASP A 38 -0.67 -10.19 8.81
N ALA A 39 -0.54 -8.87 8.68
CA ALA A 39 -1.48 -8.07 7.89
C ALA A 39 -1.24 -8.17 6.38
N GLY A 40 -0.21 -8.87 5.89
CA GLY A 40 0.06 -9.01 4.47
C GLY A 40 0.38 -7.66 3.81
N ASP A 41 -0.06 -7.49 2.56
CA ASP A 41 0.06 -6.21 1.82
C ASP A 41 -0.92 -5.12 2.31
N PHE A 42 -1.55 -5.32 3.48
CA PHE A 42 -2.39 -4.32 4.16
C PHE A 42 -1.64 -3.61 5.31
N GLU A 43 -0.34 -3.86 5.50
CA GLU A 43 0.47 -3.30 6.57
C GLU A 43 1.41 -2.17 6.09
N ASP A 44 0.86 -1.00 5.75
CA ASP A 44 1.48 0.33 5.92
C ASP A 44 0.46 1.43 5.54
N ASP A 45 -0.31 1.98 6.49
CA ASP A 45 -1.42 2.91 6.17
C ASP A 45 -1.46 4.13 7.13
N ALA A 46 -0.34 4.47 7.77
CA ALA A 46 -0.25 5.65 8.64
C ALA A 46 0.92 6.58 8.34
N LYS A 47 1.84 6.16 7.46
CA LYS A 47 2.75 7.06 6.72
C LYS A 47 2.37 7.19 5.26
N ASP A 48 1.53 6.27 4.80
CA ASP A 48 1.05 6.19 3.44
C ASP A 48 -0.10 7.17 3.18
N ASP A 49 -0.73 7.76 4.20
CA ASP A 49 -1.77 8.78 3.96
C ASP A 49 -1.20 10.02 3.24
N PHE A 50 -0.11 10.59 3.75
CA PHE A 50 0.60 11.68 3.06
C PHE A 50 1.18 11.24 1.72
N GLU A 51 1.77 10.06 1.63
CA GLU A 51 2.41 9.57 0.40
C GLU A 51 1.38 9.24 -0.69
N ILE A 52 0.25 8.62 -0.34
CA ILE A 52 -0.91 8.40 -1.21
C ILE A 52 -1.51 9.73 -1.64
N ASP A 53 -1.71 10.66 -0.72
CA ASP A 53 -2.29 11.97 -1.02
C ASP A 53 -1.37 12.78 -1.94
N ALA A 54 -0.06 12.79 -1.66
CA ALA A 54 0.96 13.39 -2.52
C ALA A 54 0.97 12.74 -3.91
N MET A 55 1.01 11.41 -4.00
CA MET A 55 0.95 10.70 -5.28
C MET A 55 -0.35 10.97 -6.04
N ALA A 56 -1.50 11.02 -5.36
CA ALA A 56 -2.80 11.33 -5.94
C ALA A 56 -2.87 12.78 -6.45
N ALA A 57 -2.20 13.69 -5.76
CA ALA A 57 -2.05 15.09 -6.14
C ALA A 57 -0.92 15.31 -7.17
N GLY A 58 -0.17 14.26 -7.52
CA GLY A 58 0.93 14.31 -8.49
C GLY A 58 2.23 14.92 -7.96
N LEU A 59 2.38 14.97 -6.64
CA LEU A 59 3.58 15.39 -5.94
C LEU A 59 4.51 14.21 -5.67
N ASP A 60 5.81 14.48 -5.72
CA ASP A 60 6.87 13.52 -5.41
C ASP A 60 7.35 13.73 -3.96
N VAL A 61 7.20 12.72 -3.11
CA VAL A 61 7.51 12.81 -1.67
C VAL A 61 9.01 13.03 -1.44
N ASP A 62 9.86 12.34 -2.19
CA ASP A 62 11.32 12.53 -2.12
C ASP A 62 11.71 13.98 -2.46
N GLU A 63 10.97 14.64 -3.36
CA GLU A 63 11.18 16.05 -3.67
C GLU A 63 10.70 16.97 -2.53
N LEU A 64 9.49 16.74 -2.01
CA LEU A 64 8.91 17.52 -0.90
C LEU A 64 9.74 17.43 0.39
N GLU A 65 10.33 16.27 0.70
CA GLU A 65 11.23 16.10 1.85
C GLU A 65 12.54 16.90 1.70
N ARG A 66 12.94 17.19 0.47
CA ARG A 66 14.15 17.98 0.14
C ARG A 66 13.88 19.47 0.02
N MET A 67 12.61 19.88 -0.02
CA MET A 67 12.18 21.28 -0.07
C MET A 67 12.27 21.94 1.30
N ASN A 68 12.36 23.27 1.31
CA ASN A 68 12.21 24.03 2.54
C ASN A 68 10.76 23.93 3.04
N PRO A 69 10.50 24.10 4.34
CA PRO A 69 9.13 24.03 4.88
C PRO A 69 8.17 25.01 4.19
N ASP A 70 8.59 26.25 3.90
CA ASP A 70 7.76 27.22 3.18
C ASP A 70 7.44 26.77 1.74
N ASP A 71 8.41 26.17 1.03
CA ASP A 71 8.24 25.68 -0.35
C ASP A 71 7.38 24.41 -0.39
N ARG A 72 7.53 23.52 0.60
CA ARG A 72 6.71 22.30 0.75
C ARG A 72 5.25 22.67 1.01
N THR A 73 5.01 23.64 1.88
CA THR A 73 3.66 24.16 2.15
C THR A 73 3.02 24.72 0.88
N GLU A 74 3.75 25.54 0.11
CA GLU A 74 3.25 26.08 -1.16
C GLU A 74 2.90 24.96 -2.17
N ALA A 75 3.73 23.92 -2.27
CA ALA A 75 3.48 22.78 -3.15
C ALA A 75 2.25 21.96 -2.73
N LEU A 76 2.03 21.78 -1.42
CA LEU A 76 0.84 21.10 -0.90
C LEU A 76 -0.43 21.90 -1.18
N GLU A 77 -0.43 23.21 -0.91
CA GLU A 77 -1.57 24.08 -1.19
C GLU A 77 -1.88 24.14 -2.70
N GLU A 78 -0.86 24.17 -3.58
CA GLU A 78 -1.05 24.14 -5.03
C GLU A 78 -1.70 22.82 -5.50
N ALA A 79 -1.35 21.71 -4.84
CA ALA A 79 -1.89 20.39 -5.13
C ALA A 79 -3.27 20.14 -4.45
N GLY A 80 -3.72 21.07 -3.60
CA GLY A 80 -5.01 21.00 -2.90
C GLY A 80 -4.97 20.18 -1.61
N LEU A 81 -3.79 19.98 -1.04
CA LEU A 81 -3.54 19.31 0.23
C LEU A 81 -3.36 20.36 1.33
N ASP A 82 -3.95 20.13 2.50
CA ASP A 82 -3.79 21.04 3.64
C ASP A 82 -2.49 20.69 4.38
N PRO A 83 -1.48 21.58 4.42
CA PRO A 83 -0.25 21.33 5.15
C PRO A 83 -0.47 21.14 6.67
N ASP A 84 -1.57 21.67 7.24
CA ASP A 84 -1.92 21.48 8.65
C ASP A 84 -2.48 20.06 8.93
N ASP A 85 -2.88 19.29 7.91
CA ASP A 85 -3.31 17.89 8.06
C ASP A 85 -2.12 16.94 8.26
N TYR A 86 -0.88 17.38 7.98
CA TYR A 86 0.33 16.57 8.07
C TYR A 86 1.32 17.16 9.07
N ASP A 87 1.60 16.43 10.16
CA ASP A 87 2.64 16.80 11.13
C ASP A 87 4.04 16.48 10.56
N PHE A 88 4.64 17.47 9.88
CA PHE A 88 6.04 17.42 9.48
C PHE A 88 6.95 17.78 10.67
N ASP A 89 7.26 16.80 11.53
CA ASP A 89 8.24 16.90 12.64
C ASP A 89 9.70 17.14 12.16
#